data_AF-A0A9X8DMN6-F1
#
_entry.id   AF-A0A9X8DMN6-F1
#
_cell.length_a   1.000
_cell.length_b   1.000
_cell.length_c   1.000
_cell.angle_alpha   90.00
_cell.angle_beta   90.00
_cell.angle_gamma   90.00
#
_symmetry.space_group_name_H-M   'P 1'
#
loop_
_entity.id
_entity.type
_entity.pdbx_description
1 polymer ?
#
loop_
_entity_poly.entity_id
_entity_poly.type
_entity_poly.pdbx_seq_one_letter_code
_entity_poly.pdbx_strand_id
1 'polypeptide(L)'
;FNVVRFLDSHRTEGCTTYAMDEAAKNGHVDVVEYLHTHRSEGCTEKALEEATRRGHLSVVKFLVTHRNEGDIKHAKSVAEQLGQYAILKYLCSLEM
;
A
#
# COMPACT_ATOMS: atom_id res chain seq x y z
N PHE A 1 -9.61 12.53 5.05
CA PHE A 1 -8.65 13.41 4.35
C PHE A 1 -8.11 14.57 5.18
N ASN A 2 -8.91 15.44 5.79
CA ASN A 2 -8.38 16.62 6.50
C ASN A 2 -7.55 16.34 7.76
N VAL A 3 -7.81 15.24 8.46
CA VAL A 3 -7.12 14.93 9.73
C VAL A 3 -5.64 14.59 9.51
N VAL A 4 -5.28 13.89 8.43
CA VAL A 4 -3.89 13.50 8.14
C VAL A 4 -3.01 14.73 7.90
N ARG A 5 -3.46 15.66 7.05
CA ARG A 5 -2.74 16.93 6.80
C ARG A 5 -2.61 17.80 8.05
N PHE A 6 -3.65 17.82 8.89
CA PHE A 6 -3.63 18.58 10.14
C PHE A 6 -2.63 17.99 11.15
N LEU A 7 -2.64 16.67 11.34
CA LEU A 7 -1.71 16.01 12.26
C LEU A 7 -0.26 16.10 11.76
N ASP A 8 -0.03 15.95 10.46
CA ASP A 8 1.29 16.04 9.81
C ASP A 8 1.96 17.41 10.02
N SER A 9 1.17 18.49 10.00
CA SER A 9 1.64 19.86 10.17
C SER A 9 1.72 20.33 11.62
N HIS A 10 1.04 19.66 12.56
CA HIS A 10 0.90 20.11 13.95
C HIS A 10 1.47 19.15 15.00
N ARG A 11 2.02 17.99 14.61
CA ARG A 11 2.67 17.04 15.53
C ARG A 11 4.05 16.63 15.02
N THR A 12 5.05 16.71 15.90
CA THR A 12 6.45 16.28 15.65
C THR A 12 6.69 14.80 15.98
N GLU A 13 5.66 14.08 16.44
CA GLU A 13 5.71 12.63 16.59
C GLU A 13 5.80 12.05 15.17
N GLY A 14 7.00 11.59 14.79
CA GLY A 14 7.31 11.15 13.44
C GLY A 14 6.35 10.10 12.89
N CYS A 15 6.15 10.12 11.58
CA CYS A 15 5.32 9.15 10.89
C CYS A 15 6.10 7.83 10.79
N THR A 16 5.67 6.76 11.46
CA THR A 16 6.31 5.45 11.26
C THR A 16 5.78 4.78 9.99
N THR A 17 6.46 3.73 9.53
CA THR A 17 5.99 2.86 8.44
C THR A 17 4.58 2.32 8.68
N TYR A 18 4.17 2.22 9.96
CA TYR A 18 2.83 1.78 10.38
C TYR A 18 1.70 2.62 9.78
N ALA A 19 1.91 3.92 9.58
CA ALA A 19 0.88 4.79 9.00
C ALA A 19 0.55 4.40 7.56
N MET A 20 1.59 4.11 6.74
CA MET A 20 1.39 3.67 5.36
C MET A 20 0.85 2.24 5.30
N ASP A 21 1.30 1.36 6.20
CA ASP A 21 0.78 -0.01 6.31
C ASP A 21 -0.72 -0.02 6.64
N GLU A 22 -1.17 0.74 7.64
CA GLU A 22 -2.59 0.82 8.00
C GLU A 22 -3.42 1.54 6.92
N ALA A 23 -2.87 2.57 6.27
CA ALA A 23 -3.55 3.20 5.13
C ALA A 23 -3.75 2.20 3.97
N ALA A 24 -2.72 1.39 3.67
CA ALA A 24 -2.76 0.37 2.63
C ALA A 24 -3.76 -0.74 2.98
N LYS A 25 -3.71 -1.24 4.21
CA LYS A 25 -4.64 -2.23 4.77
C LYS A 25 -6.10 -1.76 4.75
N ASN A 26 -6.38 -0.47 4.90
CA ASN A 26 -7.75 0.07 4.84
C ASN A 26 -8.16 0.59 3.45
N GLY A 27 -7.30 0.44 2.43
CA GLY A 27 -7.62 0.82 1.05
C GLY A 27 -7.59 2.33 0.80
N HIS A 28 -6.95 3.11 1.67
CA HIS A 28 -6.91 4.57 1.59
C HIS A 28 -5.80 5.06 0.66
N VAL A 29 -5.96 4.85 -0.65
CA VAL A 29 -4.93 5.15 -1.67
C VAL A 29 -4.44 6.59 -1.60
N ASP A 30 -5.32 7.57 -1.51
CA ASP A 30 -4.97 8.99 -1.38
C ASP A 30 -4.12 9.29 -0.13
N VAL A 31 -4.29 8.53 0.97
CA VAL A 31 -3.46 8.64 2.18
C VAL A 31 -2.09 8.01 1.93
N VAL A 32 -2.05 6.86 1.25
CA VAL A 32 -0.79 6.21 0.83
C VAL A 32 0.02 7.14 -0.09
N GLU A 33 -0.64 7.80 -1.05
CA GLU A 33 -0.03 8.78 -1.94
C GLU A 33 0.51 10.00 -1.17
N TYR A 34 -0.29 10.55 -0.24
CA TYR A 34 0.14 11.66 0.61
C TYR A 34 1.37 11.29 1.43
N LEU A 35 1.33 10.14 2.12
CA LEU A 35 2.44 9.66 2.92
C LEU A 35 3.67 9.38 2.04
N HIS A 36 3.50 8.82 0.84
CA HIS A 36 4.63 8.59 -0.06
C HIS A 36 5.32 9.88 -0.50
N THR A 37 4.54 10.92 -0.77
CA THR A 37 5.06 12.20 -1.28
C THR A 37 5.66 13.10 -0.19
N HIS A 38 5.17 12.99 1.05
CA HIS A 38 5.57 13.89 2.14
C HIS A 38 6.46 13.23 3.21
N ARG A 39 6.60 11.90 3.19
CA ARG A 39 7.33 11.13 4.21
C ARG A 39 8.33 10.16 3.57
N SER A 40 9.52 10.08 4.16
CA SER A 40 10.63 9.23 3.67
C SER A 40 10.64 7.83 4.29
N GLU A 41 9.88 7.62 5.35
CA GLU A 41 9.86 6.41 6.17
C GLU A 41 9.34 5.19 5.39
N GLY A 42 8.43 5.40 4.43
CA GLY A 42 7.93 4.34 3.53
C GLY A 42 6.89 3.41 4.17
N CYS A 43 6.88 2.15 3.72
CA CYS A 43 6.02 1.09 4.22
C CYS A 43 6.81 -0.19 4.45
N THR A 44 6.18 -1.18 5.09
CA THR A 44 6.73 -2.54 5.16
C THR A 44 6.07 -3.46 4.11
N GLU A 45 6.58 -4.68 3.98
CA GLU A 45 5.98 -5.74 3.14
C GLU A 45 4.49 -5.96 3.45
N LYS A 46 4.07 -5.71 4.71
CA LYS A 46 2.68 -5.86 5.16
C LYS A 46 1.71 -4.96 4.40
N ALA A 47 2.15 -3.79 3.93
CA ALA A 47 1.28 -2.89 3.17
C ALA A 47 0.77 -3.55 1.90
N LEU A 48 1.67 -4.20 1.13
CA LEU A 48 1.31 -4.89 -0.10
C LEU A 48 0.50 -6.15 0.18
N GLU A 49 0.91 -6.94 1.18
CA GLU A 49 0.21 -8.17 1.57
C GLU A 49 -1.23 -7.87 2.02
N GLU A 50 -1.44 -6.96 2.98
CA GLU A 50 -2.78 -6.64 3.50
C GLU A 50 -3.67 -5.97 2.45
N ALA A 51 -3.12 -5.05 1.63
CA ALA A 51 -3.86 -4.48 0.51
C ALA A 51 -4.30 -5.56 -0.48
N THR A 52 -3.45 -6.56 -0.71
CA THR A 52 -3.77 -7.71 -1.56
C THR A 52 -4.85 -8.59 -0.96
N ARG A 53 -4.70 -9.01 0.31
CA ARG A 53 -5.67 -9.85 1.02
C ARG A 53 -7.08 -9.24 1.02
N ARG A 54 -7.16 -7.92 1.11
CA ARG A 54 -8.41 -7.15 1.21
C ARG A 54 -8.96 -6.68 -0.13
N GLY A 55 -8.28 -6.97 -1.24
CA GLY A 55 -8.76 -6.63 -2.57
C GLY A 55 -8.59 -5.16 -2.96
N HIS A 56 -7.70 -4.41 -2.30
CA HIS A 56 -7.47 -2.99 -2.55
C HIS A 56 -6.58 -2.76 -3.78
N LEU A 57 -7.11 -3.02 -4.98
CA LEU A 57 -6.36 -2.95 -6.24
C LEU A 57 -5.64 -1.60 -6.45
N SER A 58 -6.28 -0.47 -6.14
CA SER A 58 -5.67 0.85 -6.33
C SER A 58 -4.41 1.04 -5.47
N VAL A 59 -4.45 0.57 -4.23
CA VAL A 59 -3.29 0.57 -3.33
C VAL A 59 -2.20 -0.37 -3.84
N VAL A 60 -2.56 -1.60 -4.25
CA VAL A 60 -1.59 -2.56 -4.81
C VAL A 60 -0.89 -1.99 -6.04
N LYS A 61 -1.63 -1.35 -6.95
CA LYS A 61 -1.06 -0.67 -8.11
C LYS A 61 -0.05 0.40 -7.69
N PHE A 62 -0.44 1.26 -6.75
CA PHE A 62 0.43 2.32 -6.25
C PHE A 62 1.72 1.77 -5.62
N LEU A 63 1.58 0.82 -4.68
CA LEU A 63 2.72 0.24 -3.98
C LEU A 63 3.67 -0.46 -4.96
N VAL A 64 3.17 -1.28 -5.89
CA VAL A 64 4.03 -1.99 -6.84
C VAL A 64 4.73 -1.06 -7.84
N THR A 65 4.17 0.12 -8.11
CA THR A 65 4.76 1.08 -9.08
C THR A 65 5.73 2.08 -8.45
N HIS A 66 5.54 2.42 -7.17
CA HIS A 66 6.29 3.50 -6.50
C HIS A 66 7.13 3.01 -5.30
N ARG A 67 7.00 1.75 -4.90
CA ARG A 67 7.67 1.15 -3.74
C ARG A 67 8.31 -0.18 -4.12
N ASN A 68 9.44 -0.48 -3.48
CA ASN A 68 10.21 -1.72 -3.68
C ASN A 68 10.18 -2.62 -2.43
N GLU A 69 9.52 -2.17 -1.37
CA GLU A 69 9.45 -2.85 -0.07
C GLU A 69 8.50 -4.06 -0.07
N GLY A 70 7.68 -4.26 -1.10
CA GLY A 70 6.70 -5.36 -1.15
C GLY A 70 7.15 -6.57 -1.97
N ASP A 71 6.87 -7.78 -1.48
CA ASP A 71 7.09 -9.02 -2.23
C ASP A 71 5.92 -9.29 -3.21
N ILE A 72 6.15 -8.97 -4.49
CA ILE A 72 5.19 -9.20 -5.58
C ILE A 72 4.87 -10.69 -5.78
N LYS A 73 5.84 -11.59 -5.56
CA LYS A 73 5.63 -13.04 -5.73
C LYS A 73 4.71 -13.57 -4.64
N HIS A 74 4.94 -13.14 -3.39
CA HIS A 74 4.06 -13.46 -2.28
C HIS A 74 2.65 -12.89 -2.51
N ALA A 75 2.55 -11.62 -2.93
CA ALA A 75 1.27 -10.99 -3.25
C ALA A 75 0.49 -11.73 -4.35
N LYS A 76 1.16 -12.26 -5.38
CA LYS A 76 0.52 -13.11 -6.40
C LYS A 76 -0.10 -14.37 -5.80
N SER A 77 0.67 -15.10 -4.99
CA SER A 77 0.19 -16.33 -4.35
C SER A 77 -1.01 -16.06 -3.44
N VAL A 78 -0.97 -14.97 -2.67
CA VAL A 78 -2.07 -14.54 -1.80
C VAL A 78 -3.31 -14.15 -2.63
N ALA A 79 -3.12 -13.40 -3.72
CA ALA A 79 -4.23 -13.01 -4.58
C ALA A 79 -4.93 -14.22 -5.23
N GLU A 80 -4.15 -15.24 -5.61
CA GLU A 80 -4.69 -16.50 -6.15
C GLU A 80 -5.48 -17.29 -5.10
N GLN A 81 -4.91 -17.51 -3.90
CA GLN A 81 -5.55 -18.26 -2.82
C GLN A 81 -6.86 -17.63 -2.35
N LEU A 82 -6.95 -16.31 -2.37
CA LEU A 82 -8.12 -15.56 -1.90
C LEU A 82 -9.09 -15.18 -3.03
N GLY A 83 -8.82 -15.59 -4.28
CA GLY A 83 -9.68 -15.29 -5.42
C GLY A 83 -9.72 -13.80 -5.78
N GLN A 84 -8.67 -13.04 -5.48
CA GLN A 84 -8.54 -11.62 -5.80
C GLN A 84 -8.12 -11.43 -7.27
N TYR A 85 -8.97 -11.88 -8.20
CA TYR A 85 -8.65 -11.98 -9.63
C TYR A 85 -8.20 -10.67 -10.29
N ALA A 86 -8.73 -9.52 -9.84
CA ALA A 86 -8.37 -8.22 -10.39
C ALA A 86 -6.90 -7.85 -10.06
N ILE A 87 -6.45 -8.18 -8.85
CA ILE A 87 -5.08 -7.99 -8.42
C ILE A 87 -4.17 -9.03 -9.09
N LEU A 88 -4.57 -10.30 -9.09
CA LEU A 88 -3.80 -11.36 -9.76
C LEU A 88 -3.53 -11.01 -11.23
N LYS A 89 -4.58 -10.60 -11.97
CA LYS A 89 -4.47 -10.17 -13.36
C LYS A 89 -3.50 -8.99 -13.52
N TYR A 90 -3.56 -8.00 -12.63
CA TYR A 90 -2.64 -6.88 -12.63
C TYR A 90 -1.20 -7.33 -12.38
N LEU A 91 -0.95 -8.11 -11.32
CA LEU A 91 0.39 -8.55 -10.98
C LEU A 91 1.01 -9.45 -12.07
N CYS A 92 0.21 -10.30 -12.73
CA CYS A 92 0.66 -11.10 -13.88
C CYS A 92 1.02 -10.22 -15.09
N SER A 93 0.33 -9.09 -15.29
CA SER A 93 0.64 -8.17 -16.40
C SER A 93 1.98 -7.45 -16.29
N LEU A 94 2.64 -7.50 -15.12
CA LEU A 94 3.95 -6.86 -14.87
C LEU A 94 5.16 -7.72 -15.26
N GLU A 95 4.95 -9.01 -15.62
CA GLU A 95 6.00 -9.95 -16.00
C GLU A 95 6.15 -10.13 -17.52
N MET A 96 5.49 -9.29 -18.33
CA MET A 96 5.59 -9.29 -19.80
C MET A 96 6.37 -8.07 -20.28
#